data_AF-A0A484YWR9-F1
#
_entry.id   AF-A0A484YWR9-F1
#
_cell.length_a   1.000
_cell.length_b   1.000
_cell.length_c   1.000
_cell.angle_alpha   90.00
_cell.angle_beta   90.00
_cell.angle_gamma   90.00
#
_symmetry.space_group_name_H-M   'P 1'
#
loop_
_entity.id
_entity.type
_entity.pdbx_description
1 polymer ?
#
loop_
_entity_poly.entity_id
_entity_poly.type
_entity_poly.pdbx_seq_one_letter_code
_entity_poly.pdbx_strand_id
1 'polypeptide(L)' 'MRSFPQNNTAQNVLTHTMETYVDSGKYKNWIARVKKLIEDSYGKESDYYNDFNTVNSRVVF' A
#
# COMPACT_ATOMS: atom_id res chain seq x y z
N MET A 1 25.74 -6.13 -48.54
CA MET A 1 24.80 -6.21 -47.39
C MET A 1 25.43 -5.49 -46.22
N ARG A 2 24.83 -4.41 -45.70
CA ARG A 2 25.30 -3.71 -44.50
C ARG A 2 24.33 -4.03 -43.37
N SER A 3 24.82 -4.67 -42.32
CA SER A 3 24.05 -4.98 -41.12
C SER A 3 24.14 -3.82 -40.14
N PHE A 4 22.99 -3.24 -39.77
CA PHE A 4 22.89 -2.23 -38.72
C PHE A 4 22.79 -2.92 -37.35
N PRO A 5 23.48 -2.45 -36.30
CA PRO A 5 23.29 -2.99 -34.97
C PRO A 5 21.95 -2.52 -34.40
N GLN A 6 21.07 -3.47 -34.04
CA GLN A 6 19.88 -3.17 -33.25
C GLN A 6 20.29 -2.82 -31.81
N ASN A 7 20.27 -1.54 -31.48
CA ASN A 7 20.37 -1.09 -30.10
C ASN A 7 19.00 -1.23 -29.40
N ASN A 8 18.75 -2.39 -28.80
CA ASN A 8 17.54 -2.70 -28.02
C ASN A 8 17.67 -2.27 -26.54
N THR A 9 18.04 -1.02 -26.24
CA THR A 9 18.08 -0.53 -24.85
C THR A 9 17.03 0.54 -24.52
N ALA A 10 16.15 0.88 -25.46
CA ALA A 10 15.11 1.90 -25.24
C ALA A 10 13.84 1.41 -24.52
N GLN A 11 13.76 0.15 -24.07
CA GLN A 11 12.52 -0.44 -23.57
C GLN A 11 12.33 -0.43 -22.05
N ASN A 12 13.26 0.10 -21.24
CA ASN A 12 13.18 -0.03 -19.79
C ASN A 12 12.85 1.26 -19.01
N VAL A 13 12.35 2.30 -19.67
CA VAL A 13 12.01 3.59 -19.01
C VAL A 13 10.50 3.68 -18.65
N LEU A 14 9.66 2.77 -19.15
CA LEU A 14 8.21 2.82 -18.95
C LEU A 14 7.67 1.80 -17.91
N THR A 15 8.54 1.04 -17.25
CA THR A 15 8.18 0.02 -16.27
C THR A 15 8.34 0.48 -14.82
N HIS A 16 8.56 1.77 -14.58
CA HIS A 16 8.42 2.32 -13.23
C HIS A 16 6.92 2.39 -12.94
N THR A 17 6.36 1.27 -12.52
CA THR A 17 5.08 1.18 -11.80
C THR A 17 5.05 2.38 -10.87
N MET A 18 4.07 3.26 -11.01
CA MET A 18 3.93 4.42 -10.13
C MET A 18 3.70 3.88 -8.72
N GLU A 19 4.77 3.64 -7.98
CA GLU A 19 4.68 3.34 -6.56
C GLU A 19 4.17 4.63 -5.93
N THR A 20 2.89 4.63 -5.57
CA THR A 20 2.30 5.71 -4.82
C THR A 20 3.09 5.82 -3.52
N TYR A 21 3.99 6.81 -3.45
CA TYR A 21 4.76 7.06 -2.24
C TYR A 21 3.77 7.44 -1.13
N VAL A 22 3.54 6.51 -0.23
CA VAL A 22 2.77 6.73 0.98
C VAL A 22 3.76 6.96 2.11
N ASP A 23 3.76 8.18 2.66
CA ASP A 23 4.51 8.49 3.87
C ASP A 23 4.08 7.52 4.99
N SER A 24 5.01 6.65 5.40
CA SER A 24 4.73 5.56 6.33
C SER A 24 4.30 6.06 7.72
N GLY A 25 4.76 7.26 8.13
CA GLY A 25 4.35 7.90 9.37
C GLY A 25 2.91 8.41 9.30
N LYS A 26 2.55 9.08 8.20
CA LYS A 26 1.18 9.54 7.95
C LYS A 26 0.20 8.38 7.83
N TYR A 27 0.61 7.30 7.17
CA TYR A 27 -0.19 6.08 7.04
C TYR A 27 -0.46 5.42 8.40
N LYS A 28 0.58 5.22 9.22
CA LYS A 28 0.42 4.69 10.59
C LYS A 28 -0.52 5.56 11.44
N ASN A 29 -0.37 6.88 11.36
CA ASN A 29 -1.25 7.82 12.06
C ASN A 29 -2.70 7.72 11.57
N TRP A 30 -2.92 7.57 10.27
CA TRP A 30 -4.25 7.39 9.71
C TRP A 30 -4.90 6.09 10.19
N ILE A 31 -4.18 4.96 10.14
CA ILE A 31 -4.65 3.67 10.65
C ILE A 31 -5.02 3.76 12.13
N ALA A 32 -4.21 4.41 12.95
CA ALA A 32 -4.49 4.60 14.38
C ALA A 32 -5.78 5.40 14.62
N ARG A 33 -6.00 6.47 13.84
CA ARG A 33 -7.22 7.30 13.94
C ARG A 33 -8.47 6.52 13.53
N VAL A 34 -8.40 5.76 12.43
CA VAL A 34 -9.51 4.93 11.97
C VAL A 34 -9.84 3.85 12.99
N LYS A 35 -8.82 3.18 13.54
CA LYS A 35 -9.01 2.19 14.62
C LYS A 35 -9.76 2.80 15.81
N LYS A 36 -9.36 4.00 16.23
CA LYS A 36 -10.00 4.68 17.36
C LYS A 36 -11.44 5.07 17.05
N LEU A 37 -11.72 5.55 15.84
CA LEU A 37 -13.08 5.87 15.40
C LEU A 37 -14.01 4.64 15.42
N ILE A 38 -13.53 3.49 14.95
CA ILE A 38 -14.29 2.23 14.95
C ILE A 38 -14.53 1.78 16.41
N GLU A 39 -13.50 1.82 17.25
CA GLU A 39 -13.61 1.49 18.68
C GLU A 39 -14.66 2.38 19.38
N ASP A 40 -14.62 3.69 19.15
CA ASP A 40 -15.51 4.65 19.79
C ASP A 40 -16.96 4.55 19.26
N SER A 41 -17.15 4.08 18.02
CA SER A 41 -18.48 3.97 17.40
C SER A 41 -19.18 2.64 17.70
N TYR A 42 -18.41 1.54 17.79
CA TYR A 42 -18.97 0.18 17.83
C TYR A 42 -18.48 -0.67 19.00
N GLY A 43 -17.47 -0.23 19.76
CA GLY A 43 -16.86 -1.02 20.82
C GLY A 43 -15.82 -2.03 20.31
N LYS A 44 -15.04 -2.59 21.25
CA LYS A 44 -13.92 -3.50 20.96
C LYS A 44 -14.38 -4.90 20.60
N GLU A 45 -15.57 -5.25 21.01
CA GLU A 45 -16.24 -6.53 20.75
C GLU A 45 -16.94 -6.57 19.39
N SER A 46 -17.03 -5.44 18.68
CA SER A 46 -17.69 -5.40 17.37
C SER A 46 -16.92 -6.15 16.30
N ASP A 47 -17.67 -6.78 15.38
CA ASP A 47 -17.11 -7.42 14.19
C ASP A 47 -16.27 -6.43 13.36
N TYR A 48 -16.70 -5.16 13.28
CA TYR A 48 -15.94 -4.10 12.59
C TYR A 48 -14.55 -3.87 13.20
N TYR A 49 -14.44 -3.84 14.54
CA TYR A 49 -13.15 -3.68 15.21
C TYR A 49 -12.27 -4.92 15.06
N ASN A 50 -12.86 -6.10 15.18
CA ASN A 50 -12.16 -7.38 15.05
C ASN A 50 -11.64 -7.60 13.62
N ASP A 51 -12.46 -7.31 12.61
CA ASP A 51 -12.08 -7.41 11.20
C ASP A 51 -10.99 -6.40 10.85
N PHE A 52 -11.12 -5.16 11.30
CA PHE A 52 -10.10 -4.13 11.09
C PHE A 52 -8.73 -4.56 11.64
N ASN A 53 -8.69 -5.14 12.86
CA ASN A 53 -7.45 -5.65 13.45
C ASN A 53 -6.94 -6.92 12.74
N THR A 54 -7.82 -7.79 12.27
CA THR A 54 -7.45 -9.03 11.57
C THR A 54 -6.84 -8.74 10.20
N VAL A 55 -7.41 -7.81 9.45
CA VAL A 55 -6.84 -7.37 8.17
C VAL A 55 -5.52 -6.66 8.38
N ASN A 56 -5.43 -5.73 9.34
CA ASN A 56 -4.21 -4.99 9.60
C ASN A 56 -3.04 -5.86 10.14
N SER A 57 -3.32 -6.96 10.83
CA SER A 57 -2.29 -7.90 11.28
C SER A 57 -1.78 -8.84 10.19
N ARG A 58 -2.55 -9.03 9.11
CA ARG A 58 -2.15 -9.86 7.95
C ARG A 58 -1.32 -9.10 6.91
N VAL A 59 -1.34 -7.77 6.95
CA VAL A 59 -0.50 -6.94 6.09
C VAL A 59 0.81 -6.64 6.81
N VAL A 60 1.75 -7.58 6.72
CA VAL A 60 3.16 -7.35 7.09
C VAL A 60 3.80 -6.60 5.92
N PHE A 61 4.13 -5.33 6.12
CA PHE A 61 5.00 -4.56 5.21
C PHE A 61 6.47 -4.81 5.57
#